data_AF-A0A3S0JBU3-F1
#
_entry.id   AF-A0A3S0JBU3-F1
#
_cell.length_a   1.000
_cell.length_b   1.000
_cell.length_c   1.000
_cell.angle_alpha   90.00
_cell.angle_beta   90.00
_cell.angle_gamma   90.00
#
_symmetry.space_group_name_H-M   'P 1'
#
loop_
_entity.id
_entity.type
_entity.pdbx_description
1 polymer ?
#
loop_
_entity_poly.entity_id
_entity_poly.type
_entity_poly.pdbx_seq_one_letter_code
_entity_poly.pdbx_strand_id
1 'polypeptide(L)'
;MNSFHRRILSASLLLTLSGAAYAQTPDAPAATPAAAAPAAPAPAAALLKPDQVTGEHYKTYLYKRYAADEQATKAIRLFARRQTGGAVWLGTGAGVIGFVASQTGTKTDPSGGTTTVTVTPVGWAVLLGLFGGVGIGKLARFSNEKLYLALAAYEKDHAFPHYVARRID
;
A
#
# COMPACT_ATOMS: atom_id res chain seq x y z
N MET A 1 1.59 45.83 -33.59
CA MET A 1 0.71 44.65 -33.53
C MET A 1 0.73 44.09 -32.11
N ASN A 2 -0.35 44.41 -31.40
CA ASN A 2 -1.04 43.79 -30.26
C ASN A 2 -0.26 43.25 -29.05
N SER A 3 -0.27 44.07 -28.00
CA SER A 3 -0.28 43.69 -26.58
C SER A 3 -1.72 43.39 -26.13
N PHE A 4 -1.93 42.39 -25.28
CA PHE A 4 -3.18 42.25 -24.50
C PHE A 4 -2.86 41.87 -23.04
N HIS A 5 -3.07 42.85 -22.15
CA HIS A 5 -3.30 42.66 -20.72
C HIS A 5 -4.72 42.13 -20.48
N ARG A 6 -4.94 41.35 -19.40
CA ARG A 6 -5.89 41.72 -18.33
C ARG A 6 -5.99 40.69 -17.19
N ARG A 7 -6.07 41.27 -15.99
CA ARG A 7 -6.37 40.69 -14.68
C ARG A 7 -7.90 40.55 -14.50
N ILE A 8 -8.37 39.58 -13.73
CA ILE A 8 -9.74 39.48 -13.15
C ILE A 8 -9.54 38.76 -11.78
N LEU A 9 -9.57 39.37 -10.58
CA LEU A 9 -10.57 40.10 -9.78
C LEU A 9 -11.86 39.31 -9.41
N SER A 10 -11.83 38.74 -8.20
CA SER A 10 -12.77 38.86 -7.05
C SER A 10 -14.27 38.47 -7.08
N ALA A 11 -14.65 37.85 -5.94
CA ALA A 11 -15.93 37.91 -5.18
C ALA A 11 -17.12 37.04 -5.69
N SER A 12 -18.04 36.44 -4.91
CA SER A 12 -18.56 36.60 -3.54
C SER A 12 -19.23 35.28 -3.07
N LEU A 13 -19.10 34.87 -1.79
CA LEU A 13 -20.13 34.82 -0.72
C LEU A 13 -21.59 34.56 -1.14
N LEU A 14 -22.22 33.51 -0.57
CA LEU A 14 -23.60 33.59 -0.07
C LEU A 14 -23.92 32.51 0.98
N LEU A 15 -24.46 33.03 2.08
CA LEU A 15 -24.92 32.42 3.32
C LEU A 15 -26.34 31.82 3.14
N THR A 16 -26.67 30.71 3.79
CA THR A 16 -28.03 30.49 4.30
C THR A 16 -28.01 29.81 5.67
N LEU A 17 -28.46 30.58 6.67
CA LEU A 17 -28.94 30.15 7.98
C LEU A 17 -30.34 29.55 7.84
N SER A 18 -30.66 28.52 8.64
CA SER A 18 -31.97 28.22 9.27
C SER A 18 -31.86 26.84 9.93
N GLY A 19 -32.24 26.58 11.18
CA GLY A 19 -32.82 27.36 12.25
C GLY A 19 -32.80 26.49 13.52
N ALA A 20 -32.68 27.11 14.68
CA ALA A 20 -32.80 26.44 15.98
C ALA A 20 -34.28 26.20 16.30
N ALA A 21 -34.60 25.03 16.85
CA ALA A 21 -35.83 24.80 17.59
C ALA A 21 -35.47 24.23 18.97
N TYR A 22 -36.00 24.88 20.00
CA TYR A 22 -35.79 24.58 21.41
C TYR A 22 -36.57 23.33 21.87
N ALA A 23 -35.92 22.60 22.77
CA ALA A 23 -36.38 21.84 23.94
C ALA A 23 -37.81 21.27 24.01
N GLN A 24 -37.88 19.99 24.40
CA GLN A 24 -38.86 19.48 25.37
C GLN A 24 -38.29 18.24 26.08
N THR A 25 -38.21 18.30 27.41
CA THR A 25 -37.99 17.15 28.30
C THR A 25 -39.36 16.67 28.79
N PRO A 26 -39.71 15.40 28.58
CA PRO A 26 -40.77 14.76 29.32
C PRO A 26 -40.20 13.76 30.35
N ASP A 27 -40.81 13.79 31.52
CA ASP A 27 -40.61 12.90 32.66
C ASP A 27 -40.64 11.40 32.33
N ALA A 28 -39.87 10.66 33.12
CA ALA A 28 -39.78 9.21 33.11
C ALA A 28 -41.08 8.53 33.59
N PRO A 29 -41.48 7.44 32.92
CA PRO A 29 -42.14 6.33 33.59
C PRO A 29 -41.14 5.18 33.82
N ALA A 30 -41.22 4.57 35.01
CA ALA A 30 -40.44 3.41 35.40
C ALA A 30 -40.62 2.24 34.43
N ALA A 31 -39.53 1.81 33.78
CA ALA A 31 -39.50 0.63 32.94
C ALA A 31 -38.71 -0.50 33.63
N THR A 32 -39.42 -1.60 33.82
CA THR A 32 -39.02 -3.00 34.02
C THR A 32 -37.55 -3.32 33.71
N PRO A 33 -36.85 -4.16 34.51
CA PRO A 33 -35.48 -4.56 34.20
C PRO A 33 -35.42 -5.21 32.81
N ALA A 34 -34.83 -4.50 31.86
CA ALA A 34 -34.58 -5.02 30.52
C ALA A 34 -33.68 -6.25 30.67
N ALA A 35 -34.15 -7.37 30.12
CA ALA A 35 -33.33 -8.55 29.92
C ALA A 35 -31.98 -8.11 29.32
N ALA A 36 -30.89 -8.56 29.93
CA ALA A 36 -29.53 -8.24 29.52
C ALA A 36 -29.41 -8.40 28.00
N ALA A 37 -29.16 -7.27 27.31
CA ALA A 37 -28.81 -7.30 25.92
C ALA A 37 -27.66 -8.30 25.73
N PRO A 38 -27.70 -9.18 24.72
CA PRO A 38 -26.58 -10.06 24.42
C PRO A 38 -25.33 -9.20 24.33
N ALA A 39 -24.34 -9.53 25.17
CA ALA A 39 -23.09 -8.80 25.28
C ALA A 39 -22.58 -8.47 23.88
N ALA A 40 -22.35 -7.18 23.61
CA ALA A 40 -21.68 -6.76 22.41
C ALA A 40 -20.42 -7.64 22.23
N PRO A 41 -20.19 -8.21 21.03
CA PRO A 41 -19.01 -9.04 20.81
C PRO A 41 -17.79 -8.24 21.27
N ALA A 42 -17.00 -8.84 22.16
CA ALA A 42 -15.81 -8.21 22.71
C ALA A 42 -15.01 -7.59 21.56
N PRO A 43 -14.46 -6.37 21.73
CA PRO A 43 -13.69 -5.71 20.67
C PRO A 43 -12.65 -6.71 20.18
N ALA A 44 -12.75 -7.09 18.91
CA ALA A 44 -11.83 -8.04 18.29
C ALA A 44 -10.42 -7.60 18.65
N ALA A 45 -9.67 -8.48 19.34
CA ALA A 45 -8.37 -8.15 19.94
C ALA A 45 -7.53 -7.32 18.97
N ALA A 46 -7.02 -6.14 19.35
CA ALA A 46 -6.42 -5.18 18.43
C ALA A 46 -5.44 -5.84 17.43
N LEU A 47 -5.53 -5.47 16.15
CA LEU A 47 -4.62 -5.97 15.11
C LEU A 47 -3.16 -5.72 15.51
N LEU A 48 -2.35 -6.78 15.51
CA LEU A 48 -0.93 -6.67 15.81
C LEU A 48 -0.18 -6.00 14.66
N LYS A 49 0.75 -5.11 15.01
CA LYS A 49 1.66 -4.51 14.04
C LYS A 49 2.72 -5.53 13.58
N PRO A 50 3.32 -5.33 12.40
CA PRO A 50 4.30 -6.27 11.85
C PRO A 50 5.51 -6.55 12.75
N ASP A 51 5.94 -5.55 13.51
CA ASP A 51 7.05 -5.61 14.49
C ASP A 51 6.69 -6.39 15.77
N GLN A 52 5.39 -6.54 16.05
CA GLN A 52 4.88 -7.20 17.25
C GLN A 52 4.60 -8.70 17.04
N VAL A 53 4.67 -9.20 15.80
CA VAL A 53 4.47 -10.62 15.50
C VAL A 53 5.82 -11.35 15.61
N THR A 54 6.07 -11.91 16.79
CA THR A 54 7.26 -12.72 17.09
C THR A 54 7.05 -14.18 16.68
N GLY A 55 7.93 -14.72 15.82
CA GLY A 55 8.02 -16.16 15.53
C GLY A 55 7.19 -16.65 14.33
N GLU A 56 6.09 -15.98 13.96
CA GLU A 56 5.34 -16.29 12.73
C GLU A 56 5.55 -15.23 11.64
N HIS A 57 5.58 -15.65 10.38
CA HIS A 57 5.52 -14.70 9.27
C HIS A 57 4.23 -13.88 9.39
N TYR A 58 4.32 -12.55 9.40
CA TYR A 58 3.20 -11.62 9.61
C TYR A 58 1.93 -12.00 8.83
N LYS A 59 2.07 -12.43 7.57
CA LYS A 59 0.93 -12.84 6.73
C LYS A 59 0.27 -14.14 7.18
N THR A 60 1.03 -15.09 7.72
CA THR A 60 0.48 -16.35 8.26
C THR A 60 -0.42 -16.05 9.46
N TYR A 61 0.02 -15.15 10.34
CA TYR A 61 -0.82 -14.61 11.42
C TYR A 61 -2.11 -13.97 10.86
N LEU A 62 -2.00 -13.13 9.83
CA LEU A 62 -3.17 -12.50 9.21
C LEU A 62 -4.12 -13.51 8.56
N TYR A 63 -3.61 -14.53 7.86
CA TYR A 63 -4.44 -15.58 7.27
C TYR A 63 -5.21 -16.38 8.32
N LYS A 64 -4.60 -16.66 9.48
CA LYS A 64 -5.29 -17.32 10.60
C LYS A 64 -6.38 -16.42 11.19
N ARG A 65 -6.07 -15.13 11.39
CA ARG A 65 -7.00 -14.14 11.96
C ARG A 65 -8.21 -13.87 11.06
N TYR A 66 -8.00 -13.75 9.75
CA TYR A 66 -9.04 -13.43 8.77
C TYR A 66 -9.52 -14.65 7.98
N ALA A 67 -9.36 -15.88 8.51
CA ALA A 67 -9.75 -17.11 7.82
C ALA A 67 -11.25 -17.14 7.44
N ALA A 68 -12.09 -16.47 8.22
CA ALA A 68 -13.53 -16.36 7.98
C ALA A 68 -13.93 -15.14 7.12
N ASP A 69 -12.98 -14.24 6.79
CA ASP A 69 -13.24 -13.01 6.04
C ASP A 69 -12.59 -13.09 4.65
N GLU A 70 -13.44 -13.25 3.63
CA GLU A 70 -13.00 -13.37 2.24
C GLU A 70 -12.36 -12.07 1.72
N GLN A 71 -12.88 -10.90 2.11
CA GLN A 71 -12.38 -9.62 1.60
C GLN A 71 -11.00 -9.29 2.17
N ALA A 72 -10.81 -9.50 3.48
CA ALA A 72 -9.50 -9.36 4.11
C ALA A 72 -8.47 -10.36 3.55
N THR A 73 -8.89 -11.59 3.29
CA THR A 73 -8.05 -12.61 2.65
C THR A 73 -7.64 -12.22 1.23
N LYS A 74 -8.55 -11.65 0.43
CA LYS A 74 -8.24 -11.09 -0.90
C LYS A 74 -7.21 -9.96 -0.81
N ALA A 75 -7.35 -9.06 0.15
CA ALA A 75 -6.40 -7.97 0.38
C ALA A 75 -5.00 -8.50 0.73
N ILE A 76 -4.90 -9.47 1.65
CA ILE A 76 -3.62 -10.11 2.02
C ILE A 76 -2.98 -10.77 0.80
N ARG A 77 -3.76 -11.51 0.00
CA ARG A 77 -3.27 -12.17 -1.23
C ARG A 77 -2.81 -11.16 -2.28
N LEU A 78 -3.53 -10.05 -2.45
CA LEU A 78 -3.14 -8.97 -3.35
C LEU A 78 -1.76 -8.41 -2.97
N PHE A 79 -1.56 -8.07 -1.70
CA PHE A 79 -0.27 -7.57 -1.21
C PHE A 79 0.84 -8.61 -1.36
N ALA A 80 0.57 -9.88 -1.07
CA ALA A 80 1.53 -10.96 -1.27
C ALA A 80 1.97 -11.07 -2.74
N ARG A 81 1.03 -11.09 -3.68
CA ARG A 81 1.33 -11.15 -5.12
C ARG A 81 2.15 -9.95 -5.59
N ARG A 82 1.88 -8.74 -5.05
CA ARG A 82 2.60 -7.52 -5.43
C ARG A 82 4.01 -7.46 -4.84
N GLN A 83 4.21 -7.94 -3.61
CA GLN A 83 5.55 -8.08 -3.03
C GLN A 83 6.38 -9.12 -3.79
N THR A 84 5.81 -10.28 -4.13
CA THR A 84 6.49 -11.27 -4.97
C THR A 84 6.85 -10.67 -6.33
N GLY A 85 5.97 -9.90 -6.96
CA GLY A 85 6.28 -9.20 -8.21
C GLY A 85 7.42 -8.19 -8.09
N GLY A 86 7.58 -7.52 -6.94
CA GLY A 86 8.72 -6.65 -6.65
C GLY A 86 10.02 -7.43 -6.45
N ALA A 87 9.96 -8.53 -5.70
CA ALA A 87 11.09 -9.43 -5.48
C ALA A 87 11.58 -10.09 -6.79
N VAL A 88 10.65 -10.51 -7.65
CA VAL A 88 10.97 -11.02 -9.00
C VAL A 88 11.67 -9.94 -9.82
N TRP A 89 11.20 -8.70 -9.80
CA TRP A 89 11.88 -7.59 -10.50
C TRP A 89 13.30 -7.35 -9.99
N LEU A 90 13.51 -7.38 -8.68
CA LEU A 90 14.85 -7.27 -8.10
C LEU A 90 15.74 -8.46 -8.45
N GLY A 91 15.20 -9.68 -8.39
CA GLY A 91 15.93 -10.90 -8.74
C GLY A 91 16.34 -10.92 -10.21
N THR A 92 15.42 -10.58 -11.12
CA THR A 92 15.71 -10.43 -12.55
C THR A 92 16.73 -9.33 -12.78
N GLY A 93 16.57 -8.18 -12.13
CA GLY A 93 17.53 -7.08 -12.21
C GLY A 93 18.94 -7.47 -11.79
N ALA A 94 19.07 -8.14 -10.64
CA ALA A 94 20.33 -8.65 -10.14
C ALA A 94 20.96 -9.64 -11.12
N GLY A 95 20.17 -10.53 -11.72
CA GLY A 95 20.63 -11.46 -12.74
C GLY A 95 21.16 -10.76 -14.00
N VAL A 96 20.43 -9.78 -14.52
CA VAL A 96 20.84 -9.00 -15.71
C VAL A 96 22.11 -8.19 -15.41
N ILE A 97 22.18 -7.53 -14.25
CA ILE A 97 23.36 -6.79 -13.80
C ILE A 97 24.57 -7.72 -13.67
N GLY A 98 24.39 -8.89 -13.04
CA GLY A 98 25.45 -9.89 -12.91
C GLY A 98 25.95 -10.42 -14.26
N PHE A 99 25.04 -10.65 -15.21
CA PHE A 99 25.40 -11.06 -16.57
C PHE A 99 26.16 -9.98 -17.33
N VAL A 100 25.71 -8.72 -17.26
CA VAL A 100 26.41 -7.59 -17.89
C VAL A 100 27.79 -7.39 -17.27
N ALA A 101 27.90 -7.51 -15.95
CA ALA A 101 29.18 -7.45 -15.24
C ALA A 101 30.12 -8.57 -15.70
N SER A 102 29.65 -9.81 -15.88
CA SER A 102 30.49 -10.94 -16.30
C SER A 102 30.97 -10.85 -17.75
N GLN A 103 30.27 -10.10 -18.59
CA GLN A 103 30.69 -9.80 -19.96
C GLN A 103 31.66 -8.61 -20.04
N THR A 104 31.68 -7.76 -19.01
CA THR A 104 32.54 -6.57 -18.95
C THR A 104 33.98 -6.97 -18.66
N GLY A 105 34.92 -6.42 -19.43
CA GLY A 105 36.34 -6.69 -19.30
C GLY A 105 36.99 -7.01 -20.64
N THR A 106 38.28 -7.27 -20.59
CA THR A 106 39.10 -7.61 -21.75
C THR A 106 39.14 -9.13 -21.91
N LYS A 107 38.80 -9.61 -23.10
CA LYS A 107 38.85 -11.02 -23.48
C LYS A 107 39.80 -11.18 -24.66
N THR A 108 40.69 -12.16 -24.57
CA THR A 108 41.64 -12.49 -25.64
C THR A 108 41.16 -13.76 -26.31
N ASP A 109 40.93 -13.69 -27.61
CA ASP A 109 40.55 -14.83 -28.43
C ASP A 109 41.78 -15.73 -28.70
N PRO A 110 41.56 -17.02 -29.01
CA PRO A 110 42.65 -17.97 -29.31
C PRO A 110 43.51 -17.56 -30.51
N SER A 111 42.98 -16.72 -31.40
CA SER A 111 43.65 -16.13 -32.56
C SER A 111 44.48 -14.88 -32.22
N GLY A 112 44.58 -14.49 -30.95
CA GLY A 112 45.36 -13.35 -30.47
C GLY A 112 44.64 -12.00 -30.54
N GLY A 113 43.39 -11.96 -31.04
CA GLY A 113 42.55 -10.78 -31.01
C GLY A 113 42.13 -10.42 -29.59
N THR A 114 42.15 -9.14 -29.24
CA THR A 114 41.72 -8.66 -27.91
C THR A 114 40.46 -7.82 -28.05
N THR A 115 39.37 -8.25 -27.42
CA THR A 115 38.11 -7.52 -27.38
C THR A 115 37.87 -7.00 -25.96
N THR A 116 37.73 -5.69 -25.79
CA THR A 116 37.37 -5.08 -24.51
C THR A 116 35.94 -4.61 -24.55
N VAL A 117 35.11 -5.16 -23.67
CA VAL A 117 33.72 -4.74 -23.49
C VAL A 117 33.66 -3.85 -22.26
N THR A 118 33.24 -2.61 -22.42
CA THR A 118 33.07 -1.65 -21.32
C THR A 118 31.65 -1.13 -21.32
N VAL A 119 31.01 -1.20 -20.16
CA VAL A 119 29.69 -0.62 -19.93
C VAL A 119 29.86 0.81 -19.45
N THR A 120 29.19 1.75 -20.09
CA THR A 120 29.28 3.15 -19.72
C THR A 120 28.66 3.38 -18.33
N PRO A 121 29.14 4.38 -17.56
CA PRO A 121 28.52 4.75 -16.28
C PRO A 121 27.01 5.05 -16.40
N VAL A 122 26.59 5.66 -17.51
CA VAL A 122 25.17 5.90 -17.82
C VAL A 122 24.43 4.57 -18.04
N GLY A 123 25.05 3.58 -18.70
CA GLY A 123 24.49 2.24 -18.86
C GLY A 123 24.23 1.56 -17.51
N TRP A 124 25.17 1.65 -16.56
CA TRP A 124 25.00 1.16 -15.21
C TRP A 124 23.89 1.90 -14.44
N ALA A 125 23.82 3.23 -14.58
CA ALA A 125 22.78 4.03 -13.94
C ALA A 125 21.37 3.66 -14.45
N VAL A 126 21.21 3.41 -15.75
CA VAL A 126 19.94 2.97 -16.34
C VAL A 126 19.57 1.56 -15.86
N LEU A 127 20.53 0.63 -15.84
CA LEU A 127 20.32 -0.74 -15.35
C LEU A 127 19.89 -0.75 -13.87
N LEU A 128 20.65 -0.09 -13.00
CA LEU A 128 20.33 -0.02 -11.58
C LEU A 128 19.04 0.76 -11.32
N GLY A 129 18.84 1.87 -12.04
CA GLY A 129 17.66 2.72 -11.89
C GLY A 129 16.37 2.01 -12.30
N LEU A 130 16.37 1.32 -13.44
CA LEU A 130 15.18 0.63 -13.94
C LEU A 130 14.79 -0.55 -13.04
N PHE A 131 15.74 -1.45 -12.78
CA PHE A 131 15.42 -2.67 -12.04
C PHE A 131 15.33 -2.43 -10.53
N GLY A 132 16.26 -1.65 -9.98
CA GLY A 132 16.25 -1.26 -8.57
C GLY A 132 15.07 -0.37 -8.23
N GLY A 133 14.82 0.68 -9.02
CA GLY A 133 13.73 1.63 -8.77
C GLY A 133 12.35 0.99 -8.83
N VAL A 134 12.08 0.17 -9.86
CA VAL A 134 10.78 -0.50 -10.00
C VAL A 134 10.56 -1.57 -8.93
N GLY A 135 11.59 -2.36 -8.62
CA GLY A 135 11.52 -3.41 -7.62
C GLY A 135 11.34 -2.86 -6.20
N ILE A 136 12.20 -1.92 -5.78
CA ILE A 136 12.12 -1.28 -4.47
C ILE A 136 10.82 -0.47 -4.34
N GLY A 137 10.43 0.28 -5.38
CA GLY A 137 9.21 1.07 -5.36
C GLY A 137 7.95 0.22 -5.16
N LYS A 138 7.88 -0.96 -5.80
CA LYS A 138 6.77 -1.91 -5.57
C LYS A 138 6.80 -2.48 -4.15
N LEU A 139 7.96 -2.87 -3.64
CA LEU A 139 8.08 -3.42 -2.29
C LEU A 139 7.73 -2.40 -1.21
N ALA A 140 8.18 -1.15 -1.36
CA ALA A 140 7.87 -0.05 -0.44
C ALA A 140 6.37 0.28 -0.42
N ARG A 141 5.73 0.32 -1.60
CA ARG A 141 4.28 0.62 -1.69
C ARG A 141 3.40 -0.50 -1.14
N PHE A 142 3.85 -1.75 -1.25
CA PHE A 142 3.12 -2.93 -0.78
C PHE A 142 3.77 -3.55 0.45
N SER A 143 4.38 -2.76 1.33
CA SER A 143 5.03 -3.26 2.55
C SER A 143 4.02 -3.82 3.55
N ASN A 144 4.51 -4.59 4.54
CA ASN A 144 3.67 -5.14 5.61
C ASN A 144 3.03 -4.03 6.47
N GLU A 145 3.67 -2.88 6.61
CA GLU A 145 3.09 -1.70 7.29
C GLU A 145 1.88 -1.15 6.55
N LYS A 146 1.93 -1.08 5.21
CA LYS A 146 0.80 -0.63 4.41
C LYS A 146 -0.35 -1.64 4.42
N LEU A 147 -0.03 -2.93 4.51
CA LEU A 147 -1.03 -3.98 4.73
C LEU A 147 -1.69 -3.84 6.10
N TYR A 148 -0.90 -3.63 7.17
CA TYR A 148 -1.41 -3.35 8.51
C TYR A 148 -2.37 -2.15 8.51
N LEU A 149 -1.96 -1.02 7.92
CA LEU A 149 -2.81 0.18 7.87
C LEU A 149 -4.11 -0.05 7.09
N ALA A 150 -4.06 -0.82 5.99
CA ALA A 150 -5.24 -1.14 5.22
C ALA A 150 -6.22 -2.04 5.99
N LEU A 151 -5.72 -3.04 6.71
CA LEU A 151 -6.53 -3.93 7.55
C LEU A 151 -7.04 -3.23 8.81
N ALA A 152 -6.24 -2.36 9.42
CA ALA A 152 -6.65 -1.55 10.56
C ALA A 152 -7.76 -0.54 10.20
N ALA A 153 -7.75 0.01 8.99
CA ALA A 153 -8.85 0.83 8.48
C ALA A 153 -10.10 -0.02 8.21
N TYR A 154 -9.91 -1.20 7.62
CA TYR A 154 -11.00 -2.14 7.37
C TYR A 154 -11.68 -2.64 8.67
N GLU A 155 -10.94 -2.86 9.76
CA GLU A 155 -11.54 -3.23 11.05
C GLU A 155 -12.39 -2.12 11.66
N LYS A 156 -12.19 -0.85 11.28
CA LYS A 156 -12.98 0.27 11.79
C LYS A 156 -14.28 0.46 11.02
N ASP A 157 -14.19 0.48 9.70
CA ASP A 157 -15.28 0.94 8.83
C ASP A 157 -15.82 -0.16 7.89
N HIS A 158 -15.29 -1.39 7.98
CA HIS A 158 -15.52 -2.48 7.02
C HIS A 158 -15.31 -2.06 5.55
N ALA A 159 -14.50 -1.03 5.33
CA ALA A 159 -14.21 -0.46 4.02
C ALA A 159 -12.70 -0.40 3.81
N PHE A 160 -12.24 -0.93 2.68
CA PHE A 160 -10.85 -0.80 2.29
C PHE A 160 -10.55 0.58 1.73
N PRO A 161 -9.33 1.10 1.92
CA PRO A 161 -8.88 2.30 1.22
C PRO A 161 -9.08 2.15 -0.29
N HIS A 162 -9.48 3.24 -0.98
CA HIS A 162 -9.82 3.24 -2.41
C HIS A 162 -8.81 2.52 -3.31
N TYR A 163 -7.52 2.60 -3.00
CA TYR A 163 -6.46 1.95 -3.80
C TYR A 163 -6.39 0.43 -3.64
N VAL A 164 -6.92 -0.12 -2.54
CA VAL A 164 -7.06 -1.57 -2.29
C VAL A 164 -8.40 -2.05 -2.81
N ALA A 165 -9.49 -1.35 -2.48
CA ALA A 165 -10.86 -1.70 -2.89
C ALA A 165 -10.97 -1.96 -4.40
N ARG A 166 -10.50 -1.01 -5.23
CA ARG A 166 -10.49 -1.13 -6.71
C ARG A 166 -9.71 -2.33 -7.26
N ARG A 167 -8.93 -3.03 -6.42
CA ARG A 167 -8.03 -4.11 -6.85
C ARG A 167 -8.37 -5.47 -6.23
N ILE A 168 -9.33 -5.52 -5.33
CA ILE A 168 -9.83 -6.76 -4.71
C ILE A 168 -11.24 -7.13 -5.19
N ASP A 169 -11.98 -6.16 -5.74
CA ASP A 169 -13.16 -6.38 -6.60
C ASP A 169 -12.74 -7.03 -7.93
#